data_AF-A0A7K7LGK8-F1
#
_entry.id   AF-A0A7K7LGK8-F1
#
_cell.length_a   1.000
_cell.length_b   1.000
_cell.length_c   1.000
_cell.angle_alpha   90.00
_cell.angle_beta   90.00
_cell.angle_gamma   90.00
#
_symmetry.space_group_name_H-M   'P 1'
#
loop_
_entity.id
_entity.type
_entity.pdbx_description
1 polymer ?
#
loop_
_entity_poly.entity_id
_entity_poly.type
_entity_poly.pdbx_seq_one_letter_code
_entity_poly.pdbx_strand_id
1 'polypeptide(L)' 'CEMCGKAFRDVYHLKRHKLSHSDEKPFQCPVCQQRFKRKDRMSYHVRCHEGAVHKPYVCSHCGKSF' A
#
# COMPACT_ATOMS: atom_id res chain seq x y z
N CYS A 1 -11.18 -12.95 -10.66
CA CYS A 1 -10.07 -13.59 -9.91
C CYS A 1 -10.52 -15.01 -9.64
N GLU A 2 -9.80 -16.02 -10.10
CA GLU A 2 -10.24 -17.41 -9.99
C GLU A 2 -10.38 -17.88 -8.54
N MET A 3 -9.58 -17.34 -7.62
CA MET A 3 -9.61 -17.73 -6.19
C MET A 3 -10.83 -17.21 -5.42
N CYS A 4 -11.42 -16.08 -5.83
CA CYS A 4 -12.46 -15.41 -5.02
C CYS A 4 -13.57 -14.75 -5.84
N GLY A 5 -13.65 -15.02 -7.15
CA GLY A 5 -14.67 -14.49 -8.05
C GLY A 5 -14.58 -12.99 -8.37
N LYS A 6 -13.79 -12.19 -7.65
CA LYS A 6 -13.75 -10.73 -7.85
C LYS A 6 -13.35 -10.31 -9.27
N ALA A 7 -14.15 -9.46 -9.90
CA ALA A 7 -13.85 -8.85 -11.20
C ALA A 7 -12.94 -7.62 -11.06
N PHE A 8 -12.13 -7.35 -12.07
CA PHE A 8 -11.22 -6.21 -12.13
C PHE A 8 -11.26 -5.59 -13.52
N ARG A 9 -11.10 -4.27 -13.58
CA ARG A 9 -11.12 -3.50 -14.84
C ARG A 9 -9.96 -3.83 -15.78
N ASP A 10 -8.81 -4.21 -15.23
CA ASP A 10 -7.62 -4.53 -16.02
C ASP A 10 -6.72 -5.59 -15.36
N VAL A 11 -5.80 -6.12 -16.17
CA VAL A 11 -4.87 -7.18 -15.77
C VAL A 11 -3.91 -6.72 -14.68
N TYR A 12 -3.51 -5.44 -14.67
CA TYR A 12 -2.62 -4.89 -13.66
C TYR A 12 -3.26 -4.95 -12.26
N HIS A 13 -4.52 -4.53 -12.15
CA HIS A 13 -5.29 -4.59 -10.90
C HIS A 13 -5.55 -6.03 -10.46
N LEU A 14 -5.84 -6.94 -11.41
CA LEU A 14 -5.99 -8.36 -11.12
C LEU A 14 -4.68 -8.98 -10.59
N LYS A 15 -3.53 -8.73 -11.24
CA LYS A 15 -2.21 -9.22 -10.78
C LYS A 15 -1.88 -8.69 -9.39
N ARG A 16 -2.10 -7.40 -9.16
CA ARG A 16 -1.91 -6.78 -7.84
C ARG A 16 -2.83 -7.38 -6.78
N HIS A 17 -4.07 -7.70 -7.15
CA HIS A 17 -5.00 -8.37 -6.24
C HIS A 17 -4.58 -9.80 -5.93
N LYS A 18 -4.02 -10.56 -6.88
CA LYS A 18 -3.55 -11.93 -6.61
C LYS A 18 -2.53 -11.99 -5.45
N LEU A 19 -1.74 -10.93 -5.23
CA LEU A 19 -0.85 -10.81 -4.06
C LEU A 19 -1.61 -10.86 -2.72
N SER A 20 -2.89 -10.45 -2.65
CA SER A 20 -3.65 -10.54 -1.39
C SER A 20 -3.88 -11.98 -0.94
N HIS A 21 -3.91 -12.93 -1.88
CA HIS A 21 -4.11 -14.36 -1.62
C HIS A 21 -2.81 -15.10 -1.28
N SER A 22 -1.65 -14.48 -1.49
CA SER A 22 -0.34 -15.05 -1.13
C SER A 22 0.16 -14.45 0.18
N ASP A 23 0.78 -15.24 1.05
CA ASP A 23 1.45 -14.73 2.25
C ASP A 23 2.85 -14.14 1.98
N GLU A 24 3.28 -14.17 0.72
CA GLU A 24 4.55 -13.59 0.31
C GLU A 24 4.58 -12.07 0.53
N LYS A 25 5.59 -11.63 1.29
CA LYS A 25 5.87 -10.23 1.58
C LYS A 25 7.33 -9.94 1.19
N PRO A 26 7.62 -9.73 -0.10
CA PRO A 26 9.00 -9.61 -0.59
C PRO A 26 9.66 -8.30 -0.18
N PHE A 27 8.89 -7.27 0.17
CA PHE A 27 9.43 -5.96 0.54
C PHE A 27 9.59 -5.83 2.05
N GLN A 28 10.81 -5.69 2.53
CA GLN A 28 11.12 -5.54 3.95
C GLN A 28 11.46 -4.08 4.27
N CYS A 29 10.92 -3.57 5.38
CA CYS A 29 11.30 -2.27 5.91
C CYS A 29 12.74 -2.32 6.42
N PRO A 30 13.65 -1.45 5.96
CA PRO A 30 15.04 -1.44 6.41
C PRO A 30 15.21 -0.98 7.88
N VAL A 31 14.19 -0.36 8.46
CA VAL A 31 14.22 0.19 9.82
C VAL A 31 13.71 -0.80 10.86
N CYS A 32 12.49 -1.33 10.68
CA CYS A 32 11.84 -2.19 11.69
C CYS A 32 11.63 -3.64 11.22
N GLN A 33 12.17 -4.01 10.06
CA GLN A 33 12.07 -5.35 9.46
C GLN A 33 10.64 -5.84 9.16
N GLN A 34 9.63 -4.97 9.28
CA GLN A 34 8.27 -5.30 8.88
C GLN A 34 8.18 -5.57 7.38
N ARG A 35 7.47 -6.63 6.98
CA ARG A 35 7.36 -7.05 5.58
C ARG A 35 6.03 -6.63 4.96
N PHE A 36 6.05 -6.29 3.68
CA PHE A 36 4.92 -5.81 2.88
C PHE A 36 4.79 -6.59 1.58
N LYS A 37 3.54 -6.76 1.12
CA LYS A 37 3.23 -7.38 -0.17
C LYS A 37 3.50 -6.45 -1.37
N ARG A 38 3.66 -5.15 -1.14
CA ARG A 38 3.84 -4.14 -2.19
C ARG A 38 4.89 -3.10 -1.83
N LYS A 39 5.69 -2.70 -2.82
CA LYS A 39 6.76 -1.69 -2.68
C LYS A 39 6.21 -0.33 -2.24
N ASP A 40 5.15 0.15 -2.86
CA ASP A 40 4.56 1.46 -2.54
C ASP A 40 4.05 1.53 -1.09
N ARG A 41 3.54 0.42 -0.54
CA ARG A 41 3.14 0.33 0.86
C ARG A 41 4.34 0.34 1.81
N MET A 42 5.42 -0.38 1.48
CA MET A 42 6.67 -0.32 2.24
C MET A 42 7.27 1.09 2.20
N SER A 43 7.35 1.73 1.03
CA SER A 43 7.89 3.09 0.89
C SER A 43 7.05 4.12 1.63
N TYR A 44 5.71 3.99 1.63
CA TYR A 44 4.86 4.83 2.46
C TYR A 44 5.14 4.62 3.95
N HIS A 45 5.27 3.36 4.39
CA HIS A 45 5.60 3.04 5.77
C HIS A 45 6.96 3.59 6.21
N VAL A 46 7.99 3.52 5.35
CA VAL A 46 9.32 4.06 5.66
C VAL A 46 9.26 5.57 5.95
N ARG A 47 8.46 6.32 5.19
CA ARG A 47 8.25 7.76 5.45
C ARG A 47 7.62 8.06 6.81
N CYS A 48 6.90 7.10 7.41
CA CYS A 48 6.39 7.25 8.77
C CYS A 48 7.50 7.20 9.83
N HIS A 49 8.61 6.47 9.59
CA HIS A 49 9.76 6.46 10.50
C HIS A 49 10.49 7.81 10.50
N GLU A 50 10.54 8.48 9.35
CA GLU A 50 11.17 9.79 9.19
C GLU A 50 10.29 10.96 9.67
N GLY A 51 9.07 10.68 10.15
CA GLY A 51 8.08 11.72 10.47
C GLY A 51 7.58 12.52 9.25
N ALA A 52 8.03 12.16 8.05
CA ALA A 52 7.78 12.85 6.79
C ALA A 52 6.47 12.38 6.12
N VAL A 53 5.42 12.12 6.91
CA VAL A 53 4.07 11.96 6.35
C VAL A 53 3.59 13.35 5.96
N HIS A 54 4.07 13.82 4.81
CA HIS A 54 3.56 15.03 4.20
C HIS A 54 2.11 14.74 3.80
N LYS A 55 1.19 15.51 4.37
CA LYS A 55 -0.24 15.50 4.05
C LYS A 55 -0.55 16.71 3.18
N PRO A 56 -0.18 16.69 1.88
CA PRO A 56 -0.30 17.87 1.02
C PRO A 56 -1.77 18.23 0.75
N TYR A 57 -2.70 17.30 1.00
CA TYR A 57 -4.10 17.52 0.68
C TYR A 57 -4.85 17.97 1.93
N VAL A 58 -5.18 19.25 1.99
CA VAL A 58 -6.02 19.82 3.05
C VAL A 58 -7.44 19.96 2.54
N CYS A 59 -8.41 19.41 3.26
CA CYS A 59 -9.82 19.63 2.96
C CYS A 59 -10.19 21.07 3.33
N SER A 60 -10.60 21.86 2.33
CA SER A 60 -11.02 23.25 2.53
C SER A 60 -12.30 23.38 3.36
N HIS A 61 -13.15 22.35 3.40
CA HIS A 61 -14.41 22.38 4.15
C HIS A 61 -14.25 22.06 5.64
N CYS A 62 -13.31 21.17 6.02
CA CYS A 62 -13.15 20.73 7.41
C CYS A 62 -11.74 20.88 7.99
N GLY A 63 -10.80 21.44 7.22
CA GLY A 63 -9.42 21.72 7.64
C GLY A 63 -8.54 20.48 7.85
N LYS A 64 -9.05 19.26 7.62
CA LYS A 64 -8.30 18.03 7.83
C LYS A 64 -7.28 17.81 6.71
N SER A 65 -6.06 17.44 7.09
CA SER A 65 -4.98 17.08 6.14
C SER A 65 -4.89 15.57 5.94
N PHE A 66 -4.68 15.16 4.68
CA PHE A 66 -4.63 13.77 4.18
C PHE A 66 -3.37 13.50 3.37
#